data_AF-A0A2E2SWU6-F1
#
_entry.id   AF-A0A2E2SWU6-F1
#
_cell.length_a   1.000
_cell.length_b   1.000
_cell.length_c   1.000
_cell.angle_alpha   90.00
_cell.angle_beta   90.00
_cell.angle_gamma   90.00
#
_symmetry.space_group_name_H-M   'P 1'
#
loop_
_entity.id
_entity.type
_entity.pdbx_description
1 polymer ?
#
loop_
_entity_poly.entity_id
_entity_poly.type
_entity_poly.pdbx_seq_one_letter_code
_entity_poly.pdbx_strand_id
1 'polypeptide(L)'
;MKKQCSHMFGGLFAAVLAAISLPVSGLAQSADVPMPDVAEIPAGWFFQGSDGVERQYAYQIDEQVYGHDVSRRNRWYDVEVDKWRIYLPDYFIMKTAVTNDQYAAFIRDTGRDAPDISEEDWESLGLIYGYDATRPFAWKNGEPPRGKGNHPVVLVSWRDAQDYARWLSEKTGMKWRLPEEIYWEKAVRGPDGIFYPWGNIYDPLQLNSADRGPFDTVPVGQFEPGPYGLYDGAGQVFEWTATSSQAGYRIVKGGSWDDRGCGVCRPAARHGRPEHMQHILIGFRLMYE
;
A
#
# COMPACT_ATOMS: atom_id res chain seq x y z
N MET A 1 18.69 48.24 86.19
CA MET A 1 17.62 48.96 85.48
C MET A 1 17.54 48.43 84.04
N LYS A 2 16.40 47.81 83.67
CA LYS A 2 15.78 47.64 82.32
C LYS A 2 16.68 47.13 81.15
N LYS A 3 16.29 46.23 80.24
CA LYS A 3 15.04 45.52 79.89
C LYS A 3 15.40 44.40 78.88
N GLN A 4 14.53 43.38 78.81
CA GLN A 4 14.55 42.18 77.96
C GLN A 4 14.43 42.45 76.44
N CYS A 5 14.89 41.49 75.62
CA CYS A 5 14.03 40.84 74.61
C CYS A 5 14.57 39.46 74.17
N SER A 6 13.64 38.55 73.92
CA SER A 6 13.75 37.10 73.66
C SER A 6 13.83 36.75 72.17
N HIS A 7 14.46 35.63 71.81
CA HIS A 7 14.01 34.79 70.69
C HIS A 7 14.42 33.31 70.83
N MET A 8 13.58 32.45 70.25
CA MET A 8 13.45 31.00 70.42
C MET A 8 14.22 30.17 69.38
N PHE A 9 14.51 28.91 69.77
CA PHE A 9 14.49 27.62 69.07
C PHE A 9 14.80 27.48 67.56
N GLY A 10 15.57 26.43 67.24
CA GLY A 10 15.35 25.60 66.06
C GLY A 10 16.60 25.11 65.33
N GLY A 11 17.24 24.04 65.82
CA GLY A 11 18.31 23.33 65.09
C GLY A 11 17.73 22.39 64.04
N LEU A 12 18.12 22.59 62.78
CA LEU A 12 17.73 21.81 61.60
C LEU A 12 18.34 20.39 61.62
N PHE A 13 17.50 19.37 61.40
CA PHE A 13 17.91 18.03 60.94
C PHE A 13 18.14 18.07 59.42
N ALA A 14 19.31 17.65 58.96
CA ALA A 14 19.60 17.45 57.54
C ALA A 14 19.15 16.06 57.10
N ALA A 15 18.19 15.99 56.16
CA ALA A 15 17.76 14.75 55.53
C ALA A 15 18.67 14.42 54.33
N VAL A 16 19.24 13.22 54.33
CA VAL A 16 19.99 12.64 53.20
C VAL A 16 18.99 11.98 52.26
N LEU A 17 18.80 12.57 51.07
CA LEU A 17 18.03 11.99 49.97
C LEU A 17 18.91 10.94 49.25
N ALA A 18 18.63 9.67 49.49
CA ALA A 18 19.17 8.57 48.68
C ALA A 18 18.37 8.48 47.37
N ALA A 19 19.01 8.82 46.25
CA ALA A 19 18.45 8.63 44.93
C ALA A 19 18.44 7.13 44.59
N ILE A 20 17.26 6.52 44.57
CA ILE A 20 17.05 5.15 44.08
C ILE A 20 17.02 5.23 42.55
N SER A 21 18.13 4.83 41.90
CA SER A 21 18.16 4.61 40.46
C SER A 21 17.40 3.32 40.14
N LEU A 22 16.19 3.45 39.60
CA LEU A 22 15.48 2.33 39.01
C LEU A 22 16.22 1.89 37.74
N PRO A 23 16.41 0.58 37.50
CA PRO A 23 17.00 0.11 36.25
C PRO A 23 16.02 0.44 35.12
N VAL A 24 16.48 1.22 34.14
CA VAL A 24 15.81 1.35 32.87
C VAL A 24 15.93 -0.01 32.19
N SER A 25 14.84 -0.77 32.21
CA SER A 25 14.70 -2.01 31.46
C SER A 25 15.09 -1.74 30.02
N GLY A 26 16.10 -2.47 29.52
CA GLY A 26 16.65 -2.28 28.19
C GLY A 26 15.55 -2.37 27.13
N LEU A 27 15.49 -1.37 26.26
CA LEU A 27 14.84 -1.51 24.97
C LEU A 27 15.48 -2.71 24.29
N ALA A 28 14.69 -3.77 24.10
CA ALA A 28 15.08 -4.86 23.23
C ALA A 28 15.54 -4.25 21.91
N GLN A 29 16.78 -4.54 21.54
CA GLN A 29 17.39 -4.04 20.32
C GLN A 29 16.52 -4.56 19.16
N SER A 30 15.79 -3.64 18.53
CA SER A 30 14.95 -3.91 17.37
C SER A 30 15.78 -4.66 16.35
N ALA A 31 15.37 -5.89 16.00
CA ALA A 31 15.86 -6.51 14.78
C ALA A 31 15.63 -5.51 13.62
N ASP A 32 16.60 -5.36 12.73
CA ASP A 32 16.52 -4.42 11.62
C ASP A 32 15.24 -4.67 10.82
N VAL A 33 14.30 -3.71 10.88
CA VAL A 33 13.14 -3.70 9.98
C VAL A 33 13.72 -3.46 8.58
N PRO A 34 13.42 -4.30 7.58
CA PRO A 34 13.79 -4.00 6.20
C PRO A 34 13.08 -2.71 5.80
N MET A 35 13.80 -1.57 5.89
CA MET A 35 13.21 -0.28 5.64
C MET A 35 12.80 -0.19 4.17
N PRO A 36 11.58 0.28 3.87
CA PRO A 36 11.14 0.42 2.50
C PRO A 36 11.89 1.55 1.80
N ASP A 37 12.31 1.30 0.56
CA ASP A 37 12.80 2.38 -0.31
C ASP A 37 11.64 3.31 -0.67
N VAL A 38 11.89 4.61 -0.58
CA VAL A 38 10.89 5.65 -0.89
C VAL A 38 11.34 6.55 -2.03
N ALA A 39 10.35 7.05 -2.78
CA ALA A 39 10.49 8.13 -3.74
C ALA A 39 9.94 9.42 -3.11
N GLU A 40 10.67 10.51 -3.29
CA GLU A 40 10.16 11.87 -3.05
C GLU A 40 9.34 12.30 -4.27
N ILE A 41 8.09 12.65 -4.05
CA ILE A 41 7.23 13.21 -5.08
C ILE A 41 7.18 14.72 -4.88
N PRO A 42 7.68 15.53 -5.82
CA PRO A 42 7.76 16.96 -5.63
C PRO A 42 6.36 17.60 -5.59
N ALA A 43 6.23 18.67 -4.80
CA ALA A 43 5.07 19.53 -4.82
C ALA A 43 4.82 20.05 -6.24
N GLY A 44 3.56 20.12 -6.65
CA GLY A 44 3.25 20.58 -8.00
C GLY A 44 1.91 20.13 -8.53
N TRP A 45 1.54 20.77 -9.64
CA TRP A 45 0.37 20.44 -10.43
C TRP A 45 0.55 19.12 -11.17
N PHE A 46 -0.51 18.30 -11.20
CA PHE A 46 -0.58 17.15 -12.09
C PHE A 46 -1.99 16.95 -12.65
N PHE A 47 -2.12 16.11 -13.68
CA PHE A 47 -3.40 15.65 -14.20
C PHE A 47 -3.80 14.30 -13.60
N GLN A 48 -4.91 14.28 -12.83
CA GLN A 48 -5.54 13.06 -12.35
C GLN A 48 -6.70 12.68 -13.28
N GLY A 49 -7.05 11.39 -13.32
CA GLY A 49 -8.20 10.87 -14.02
C GLY A 49 -7.92 10.65 -15.50
N SER A 50 -8.96 10.32 -16.25
CA SER A 50 -8.89 10.02 -17.68
C SER A 50 -9.88 10.86 -18.47
N ASP A 51 -9.55 11.13 -19.72
CA ASP A 51 -10.44 11.77 -20.69
C ASP A 51 -11.02 10.71 -21.65
N GLY A 52 -11.89 11.15 -22.56
CA GLY A 52 -12.50 10.25 -23.54
C GLY A 52 -11.50 9.57 -24.47
N VAL A 53 -10.33 10.18 -24.72
CA VAL A 53 -9.28 9.59 -25.57
C VAL A 53 -8.63 8.42 -24.83
N GLU A 54 -8.25 8.62 -23.58
CA GLU A 54 -7.65 7.57 -22.76
C GLU A 54 -8.62 6.40 -22.51
N ARG A 55 -9.88 6.68 -22.17
CA ARG A 55 -10.90 5.63 -21.96
C ARG A 55 -11.17 4.84 -23.25
N GLN A 56 -11.23 5.53 -24.39
CA GLN A 56 -11.42 4.86 -25.68
C GLN A 56 -10.23 3.97 -26.03
N TYR A 57 -9.01 4.44 -25.76
CA TYR A 57 -7.79 3.65 -25.94
C TYR A 57 -7.83 2.37 -25.09
N ALA A 58 -8.24 2.49 -23.82
CA ALA A 58 -8.40 1.36 -22.92
C ALA A 58 -9.38 0.30 -23.44
N TYR A 59 -10.55 0.71 -23.94
CA TYR A 59 -11.48 -0.24 -24.55
C TYR A 59 -10.90 -0.93 -25.79
N GLN A 60 -10.12 -0.21 -26.61
CA GLN A 60 -9.53 -0.77 -27.84
C GLN A 60 -8.48 -1.84 -27.54
N ILE A 61 -7.60 -1.62 -26.55
CA ILE A 61 -6.60 -2.61 -26.18
C ILE A 61 -7.26 -3.89 -25.60
N ASP A 62 -8.30 -3.74 -24.79
CA ASP A 62 -9.04 -4.88 -24.26
C ASP A 62 -9.72 -5.66 -25.38
N GLU A 63 -10.44 -4.96 -26.26
CA GLU A 63 -11.14 -5.56 -27.41
C GLU A 63 -10.19 -6.36 -28.30
N GLN A 64 -8.98 -5.82 -28.54
CA GLN A 64 -7.95 -6.50 -29.32
C GLN A 64 -7.45 -7.78 -28.63
N VAL A 65 -7.30 -7.78 -27.31
CA VAL A 65 -6.77 -8.91 -26.55
C VAL A 65 -7.83 -9.99 -26.28
N TYR A 66 -9.06 -9.58 -25.96
CA TYR A 66 -10.18 -10.48 -25.72
C TYR A 66 -10.80 -11.02 -27.02
N GLY A 67 -10.68 -10.29 -28.13
CA GLY A 67 -11.38 -10.58 -29.37
C GLY A 67 -12.87 -10.22 -29.35
N HIS A 68 -13.31 -9.47 -28.33
CA HIS A 68 -14.69 -8.98 -28.18
C HIS A 68 -14.77 -7.78 -27.21
N ASP A 69 -15.85 -7.02 -27.28
CA ASP A 69 -16.13 -5.75 -26.59
C ASP A 69 -16.69 -5.88 -25.16
N VAL A 70 -16.23 -6.88 -24.40
CA VAL A 70 -16.78 -7.15 -23.05
C VAL A 70 -16.57 -5.98 -22.10
N SER A 71 -15.39 -5.34 -22.12
CA SER A 71 -15.10 -4.22 -21.23
C SER A 71 -15.96 -3.00 -21.57
N ARG A 72 -16.16 -2.72 -22.86
CA ARG A 72 -17.06 -1.65 -23.33
C ARG A 72 -18.52 -1.91 -22.98
N ARG A 73 -19.04 -3.10 -23.25
CA ARG A 73 -20.42 -3.46 -22.89
C ARG A 73 -20.69 -3.31 -21.39
N ASN A 74 -19.68 -3.64 -20.57
CA ASN A 74 -19.75 -3.51 -19.12
C ASN A 74 -19.27 -2.17 -18.58
N ARG A 75 -18.90 -1.22 -19.45
CA ARG A 75 -18.53 0.16 -19.09
C ARG A 75 -17.41 0.27 -18.05
N TRP A 76 -16.40 -0.59 -18.14
CA TRP A 76 -15.35 -0.70 -17.11
C TRP A 76 -14.63 0.61 -16.79
N TYR A 77 -14.49 1.51 -17.77
CA TYR A 77 -13.72 2.75 -17.64
C TYR A 77 -14.59 4.00 -17.47
N ASP A 78 -15.92 3.85 -17.49
CA ASP A 78 -16.85 4.98 -17.37
C ASP A 78 -16.91 5.53 -15.93
N VAL A 79 -16.44 4.75 -14.95
CA VAL A 79 -16.39 5.13 -13.53
C VAL A 79 -15.11 5.88 -13.15
N GLU A 80 -14.17 6.02 -14.08
CA GLU A 80 -12.94 6.77 -13.85
C GLU A 80 -13.22 8.25 -13.59
N VAL A 81 -12.37 8.88 -12.77
CA VAL A 81 -12.47 10.32 -12.51
C VAL A 81 -12.23 11.06 -13.83
N ASP A 82 -13.04 12.08 -14.12
CA ASP A 82 -12.83 12.94 -15.29
C ASP A 82 -11.49 13.68 -15.16
N LYS A 83 -10.73 13.71 -16.26
CA LYS A 83 -9.40 14.32 -16.26
C LYS A 83 -9.45 15.77 -15.80
N TRP A 84 -8.70 16.06 -14.74
CA TRP A 84 -8.64 17.39 -14.15
C TRP A 84 -7.25 17.68 -13.56
N ARG A 85 -6.95 18.96 -13.38
CA ARG A 85 -5.64 19.41 -12.88
C ARG A 85 -5.73 19.83 -11.42
N ILE A 86 -4.83 19.32 -10.61
CA ILE A 86 -4.78 19.58 -9.16
C ILE A 86 -3.34 19.75 -8.68
N TYR A 87 -3.15 20.63 -7.69
CA TYR A 87 -1.88 20.82 -7.00
C TYR A 87 -1.84 19.92 -5.76
N LEU A 88 -0.76 19.13 -5.62
CA LEU A 88 -0.45 18.40 -4.39
C LEU A 88 0.84 18.95 -3.76
N PRO A 89 0.94 18.97 -2.42
CA PRO A 89 2.23 19.18 -1.73
C PRO A 89 3.22 18.06 -2.09
N ASP A 90 4.46 18.22 -1.65
CA ASP A 90 5.45 17.15 -1.67
C ASP A 90 5.10 16.07 -0.63
N TYR A 91 5.55 14.85 -0.90
CA TYR A 91 5.34 13.69 -0.04
C TYR A 91 6.31 12.57 -0.42
N PHE A 92 6.42 11.58 0.44
CA PHE A 92 7.21 10.38 0.19
C PHE A 92 6.30 9.17 0.04
N ILE A 93 6.60 8.29 -0.91
CA ILE A 93 5.83 7.06 -1.15
C ILE A 93 6.77 5.90 -1.44
N MET A 94 6.42 4.70 -0.97
CA MET A 94 7.22 3.50 -1.23
C MET A 94 7.38 3.26 -2.75
N LYS A 95 8.61 2.94 -3.17
CA LYS A 95 8.92 2.64 -4.57
C LYS A 95 8.25 1.37 -5.06
N THR A 96 8.06 0.39 -4.18
CA THR A 96 7.40 -0.89 -4.46
C THR A 96 6.21 -1.08 -3.53
N ALA A 97 5.36 -2.06 -3.85
CA ALA A 97 4.42 -2.62 -2.87
C ALA A 97 5.18 -3.19 -1.65
N VAL A 98 4.49 -3.27 -0.51
CA VAL A 98 5.01 -3.93 0.69
C VAL A 98 5.25 -5.41 0.38
N THR A 99 6.45 -5.88 0.68
CA THR A 99 6.86 -7.27 0.43
C THR A 99 6.47 -8.19 1.58
N ASN A 100 6.47 -9.50 1.31
CA ASN A 100 6.26 -10.50 2.35
C ASN A 100 7.29 -10.40 3.49
N ASP A 101 8.58 -10.17 3.19
CA ASP A 101 9.62 -10.05 4.22
C ASP A 101 9.42 -8.81 5.11
N GLN A 102 8.98 -7.69 4.53
CA GLN A 102 8.60 -6.49 5.27
C GLN A 102 7.39 -6.75 6.18
N TYR A 103 6.36 -7.43 5.65
CA TYR A 103 5.17 -7.78 6.43
C TYR A 103 5.47 -8.83 7.52
N ALA A 104 6.44 -9.72 7.30
CA ALA A 104 6.88 -10.71 8.29
C ALA A 104 7.50 -10.05 9.53
N ALA A 105 8.22 -8.93 9.34
CA ALA A 105 8.74 -8.13 10.44
C ALA A 105 7.59 -7.56 11.31
N PHE A 106 6.51 -7.09 10.68
CA PHE A 106 5.32 -6.63 11.38
C PHE A 106 4.65 -7.73 12.21
N ILE A 107 4.43 -8.91 11.62
CA ILE A 107 3.84 -10.07 12.33
C ILE A 107 4.71 -10.45 13.53
N ARG A 108 6.02 -10.56 13.34
CA ARG A 108 6.96 -10.94 14.40
C ARG A 108 6.98 -9.95 15.56
N ASP A 109 6.88 -8.66 15.29
CA ASP A 109 6.89 -7.62 16.31
C ASP A 109 5.55 -7.51 17.07
N THR A 110 4.43 -7.82 16.41
CA THR A 110 3.09 -7.54 16.95
C THR A 110 2.30 -8.79 17.37
N GLY A 111 2.72 -9.97 16.93
CA GLY A 111 2.00 -11.23 17.14
C GLY A 111 0.68 -11.31 16.36
N ARG A 112 0.52 -10.49 15.31
CA ARG A 112 -0.67 -10.49 14.46
C ARG A 112 -0.81 -11.79 13.67
N ASP A 113 -2.04 -12.13 13.29
CA ASP A 113 -2.30 -13.26 12.41
C ASP A 113 -1.68 -13.06 11.02
N ALA A 114 -1.17 -14.14 10.45
CA ALA A 114 -0.57 -14.14 9.13
C ALA A 114 -1.64 -14.02 8.02
N PRO A 115 -1.30 -13.45 6.85
CA PRO A 115 -2.22 -13.36 5.72
C PRO A 115 -2.80 -14.71 5.30
N ASP A 116 -4.11 -14.84 5.47
CA ASP A 116 -4.92 -15.97 5.03
C ASP A 116 -6.38 -15.50 4.91
N ILE A 117 -7.22 -16.33 4.30
CA ILE A 117 -8.67 -16.15 4.20
C ILE A 117 -9.32 -17.52 4.41
N SER A 118 -10.51 -17.57 5.02
CA SER A 118 -11.26 -18.81 5.18
C SER A 118 -11.89 -19.26 3.85
N GLU A 119 -12.22 -20.55 3.73
CA GLU A 119 -12.94 -21.08 2.57
C GLU A 119 -14.31 -20.41 2.41
N GLU A 120 -15.06 -20.28 3.51
CA GLU A 120 -16.36 -19.60 3.56
C GLU A 120 -16.27 -18.15 3.07
N ASP A 121 -15.30 -17.39 3.59
CA ASP A 121 -15.11 -16.00 3.18
C ASP A 121 -14.70 -15.89 1.71
N TRP A 122 -13.84 -16.78 1.22
CA TRP A 122 -13.42 -16.80 -0.19
C TRP A 122 -14.59 -17.13 -1.13
N GLU A 123 -15.37 -18.15 -0.81
CA GLU A 123 -16.54 -18.54 -1.59
C GLU A 123 -17.60 -17.43 -1.62
N SER A 124 -17.74 -16.67 -0.52
CA SER A 124 -18.66 -15.53 -0.44
C SER A 124 -18.35 -14.42 -1.46
N LEU A 125 -17.10 -14.34 -1.96
CA LEU A 125 -16.70 -13.35 -2.96
C LEU A 125 -17.27 -13.65 -4.36
N GLY A 126 -17.77 -14.86 -4.61
CA GLY A 126 -18.39 -15.24 -5.88
C GLY A 126 -17.41 -15.20 -7.07
N LEU A 127 -16.13 -15.47 -6.82
CA LEU A 127 -15.07 -15.42 -7.83
C LEU A 127 -15.08 -16.67 -8.72
N ILE A 128 -14.44 -16.56 -9.90
CA ILE A 128 -14.27 -17.70 -10.81
C ILE A 128 -13.28 -18.75 -10.26
N TYR A 129 -12.37 -18.31 -9.39
CA TYR A 129 -11.36 -19.18 -8.77
C TYR A 129 -11.88 -19.79 -7.48
N GLY A 130 -11.74 -21.10 -7.35
CA GLY A 130 -12.02 -21.81 -6.10
C GLY A 130 -11.00 -21.49 -5.01
N TYR A 131 -11.32 -21.86 -3.77
CA TYR A 131 -10.49 -21.61 -2.59
C TYR A 131 -9.06 -22.13 -2.73
N ASP A 132 -8.84 -23.24 -3.42
CA ASP A 132 -7.50 -23.80 -3.67
C ASP A 132 -6.53 -22.81 -4.33
N ALA A 133 -7.04 -21.86 -5.13
CA ALA A 133 -6.23 -20.84 -5.78
C ALA A 133 -5.53 -19.89 -4.78
N THR A 134 -6.02 -19.80 -3.55
CA THR A 134 -5.44 -18.95 -2.50
C THR A 134 -4.26 -19.60 -1.77
N ARG A 135 -4.21 -20.93 -1.77
CA ARG A 135 -3.25 -21.70 -0.95
C ARG A 135 -1.77 -21.50 -1.32
N PRO A 136 -1.39 -21.20 -2.58
CA PRO A 136 -0.02 -20.82 -2.92
C PRO A 136 0.42 -19.46 -2.34
N PHE A 137 -0.52 -18.61 -1.92
CA PHE A 137 -0.27 -17.27 -1.41
C PHE A 137 -0.45 -17.18 0.12
N ALA A 138 -1.25 -18.07 0.70
CA ALA A 138 -1.47 -18.15 2.13
C ALA A 138 -0.17 -18.52 2.89
N TRP A 139 0.04 -17.84 4.01
CA TRP A 139 1.20 -18.06 4.86
C TRP A 139 1.04 -19.36 5.66
N LYS A 140 2.15 -19.98 6.05
CA LYS A 140 2.14 -21.23 6.84
C LYS A 140 3.02 -21.09 8.06
N ASN A 141 2.46 -21.36 9.24
CA ASN A 141 3.16 -21.26 10.53
C ASN A 141 3.79 -19.87 10.76
N GLY A 142 3.12 -18.80 10.32
CA GLY A 142 3.62 -17.42 10.46
C GLY A 142 4.70 -17.02 9.45
N GLU A 143 5.05 -17.92 8.51
CA GLU A 143 6.08 -17.67 7.50
C GLU A 143 5.45 -17.45 6.11
N PRO A 144 6.04 -16.56 5.29
CA PRO A 144 5.56 -16.32 3.94
C PRO A 144 5.75 -17.54 3.03
N PRO A 145 5.03 -17.60 1.89
CA PRO A 145 5.23 -18.66 0.91
C PRO A 145 6.69 -18.79 0.52
N ARG A 146 7.19 -20.04 0.48
CA ARG A 146 8.61 -20.33 0.24
C ARG A 146 9.09 -19.67 -1.05
N GLY A 147 10.16 -18.88 -0.94
CA GLY A 147 10.78 -18.18 -2.07
C GLY A 147 10.08 -16.89 -2.48
N LYS A 148 9.02 -16.46 -1.79
CA LYS A 148 8.26 -15.25 -2.08
C LYS A 148 8.54 -14.07 -1.14
N GLY A 149 9.66 -14.09 -0.41
CA GLY A 149 10.02 -13.02 0.54
C GLY A 149 9.98 -11.62 -0.07
N ASN A 150 10.55 -11.46 -1.27
CA ASN A 150 10.55 -10.18 -2.01
C ASN A 150 9.36 -10.00 -2.98
N HIS A 151 8.32 -10.83 -2.89
CA HIS A 151 7.07 -10.63 -3.65
C HIS A 151 6.13 -9.73 -2.84
N PRO A 152 5.17 -9.03 -3.48
CA PRO A 152 4.17 -8.27 -2.75
C PRO A 152 3.37 -9.17 -1.81
N VAL A 153 3.11 -8.66 -0.59
CA VAL A 153 2.15 -9.30 0.32
C VAL A 153 0.74 -9.14 -0.26
N VAL A 154 -0.02 -10.22 -0.23
CA VAL A 154 -1.42 -10.31 -0.67
C VAL A 154 -2.24 -11.03 0.41
N LEU A 155 -3.55 -11.24 0.18
CA LEU A 155 -4.48 -11.77 1.20
C LEU A 155 -4.52 -10.89 2.47
N VAL A 156 -4.32 -9.58 2.26
CA VAL A 156 -4.43 -8.54 3.28
C VAL A 156 -5.61 -7.65 2.95
N SER A 157 -6.43 -7.37 3.96
CA SER A 157 -7.53 -6.43 3.88
C SER A 157 -7.01 -4.99 3.96
N TRP A 158 -7.89 -4.04 3.67
CA TRP A 158 -7.57 -2.63 3.85
C TRP A 158 -7.24 -2.30 5.32
N ARG A 159 -7.90 -2.97 6.27
CA ARG A 159 -7.64 -2.79 7.71
C ARG A 159 -6.26 -3.33 8.11
N ASP A 160 -5.84 -4.43 7.50
CA ASP A 160 -4.51 -5.01 7.70
C ASP A 160 -3.40 -4.06 7.25
N ALA A 161 -3.59 -3.47 6.08
CA ALA A 161 -2.67 -2.47 5.56
C ALA A 161 -2.58 -1.21 6.46
N GLN A 162 -3.69 -0.80 7.09
CA GLN A 162 -3.67 0.30 8.07
C GLN A 162 -2.97 -0.06 9.38
N ASP A 163 -3.14 -1.28 9.88
CA ASP A 163 -2.45 -1.72 11.09
C ASP A 163 -0.93 -1.83 10.85
N TYR A 164 -0.52 -2.32 9.68
CA TYR A 164 0.87 -2.29 9.24
C TYR A 164 1.40 -0.85 9.17
N ALA A 165 0.63 0.10 8.61
CA ALA A 165 1.02 1.51 8.56
C ALA A 165 1.18 2.14 9.95
N ARG A 166 0.31 1.78 10.90
CA ARG A 166 0.42 2.24 12.30
C ARG A 166 1.69 1.71 12.95
N TRP A 167 1.95 0.41 12.83
CA TRP A 167 3.19 -0.20 13.33
C TRP A 167 4.43 0.45 12.73
N LEU A 168 4.46 0.63 11.40
CA LEU A 168 5.62 1.26 10.75
C LEU A 168 5.79 2.71 11.20
N SER A 169 4.69 3.41 11.50
CA SER A 169 4.74 4.75 12.08
C SER A 169 5.39 4.77 13.46
N GLU A 170 5.02 3.84 14.33
CA GLU A 170 5.61 3.70 15.66
C GLU A 170 7.10 3.33 15.59
N LYS A 171 7.48 2.44 14.66
CA LYS A 171 8.87 2.00 14.48
C LYS A 171 9.79 3.09 13.96
N THR A 172 9.27 3.98 13.11
CA THR A 172 10.10 4.94 12.35
C THR A 172 9.96 6.38 12.83
N GLY A 173 8.90 6.69 13.60
CA GLY A 173 8.55 8.06 13.98
C GLY A 173 7.95 8.90 12.84
N MET A 174 7.82 8.34 11.63
CA MET A 174 7.18 8.98 10.48
C MET A 174 5.71 8.60 10.42
N LYS A 175 4.84 9.48 9.91
CA LYS A 175 3.40 9.21 9.86
C LYS A 175 3.01 8.45 8.59
N TRP A 176 3.31 7.15 8.58
CA TRP A 176 2.96 6.27 7.47
C TRP A 176 1.45 6.01 7.38
N ARG A 177 0.94 5.99 6.15
CA ARG A 177 -0.47 5.77 5.84
C ARG A 177 -0.64 5.19 4.43
N LEU A 178 -1.80 4.61 4.15
CA LEU A 178 -2.18 4.33 2.77
C LEU A 178 -2.32 5.65 1.99
N PRO A 179 -1.88 5.70 0.72
CA PRO A 179 -2.10 6.87 -0.12
C PRO A 179 -3.58 6.99 -0.47
N GLU A 180 -4.13 8.21 -0.51
CA GLU A 180 -5.35 8.44 -1.28
C GLU A 180 -5.05 8.20 -2.77
N GLU A 181 -6.07 7.81 -3.54
CA GLU A 181 -5.92 7.46 -4.96
C GLU A 181 -5.21 8.55 -5.76
N ILE A 182 -5.40 9.81 -5.37
CA ILE A 182 -4.81 10.99 -6.02
C ILE A 182 -3.29 11.06 -5.83
N TYR A 183 -2.77 10.76 -4.63
CA TYR A 183 -1.33 10.73 -4.36
C TYR A 183 -0.69 9.53 -5.02
N TRP A 184 -1.37 8.38 -4.99
CA TRP A 184 -0.90 7.19 -5.71
C TRP A 184 -0.81 7.46 -7.22
N GLU A 185 -1.84 8.05 -7.81
CA GLU A 185 -1.90 8.28 -9.25
C GLU A 185 -0.85 9.30 -9.73
N LYS A 186 -0.63 10.40 -8.99
CA LYS A 186 0.48 11.33 -9.29
C LYS A 186 1.83 10.62 -9.25
N ALA A 187 2.07 9.81 -8.22
CA ALA A 187 3.34 9.13 -8.04
C ALA A 187 3.65 8.16 -9.19
N VAL A 188 2.63 7.53 -9.76
CA VAL A 188 2.79 6.57 -10.85
C VAL A 188 2.84 7.24 -12.23
N ARG A 189 2.08 8.33 -12.44
CA ARG A 189 1.89 8.95 -13.78
C ARG A 189 2.70 10.22 -14.03
N GLY A 190 3.39 10.77 -13.03
CA GLY A 190 4.07 12.05 -13.22
C GLY A 190 3.11 13.24 -13.40
N PRO A 191 3.64 14.43 -13.73
CA PRO A 191 2.86 15.67 -13.80
C PRO A 191 1.85 15.68 -14.97
N ASP A 192 2.16 15.01 -16.07
CA ASP A 192 1.35 15.07 -17.29
C ASP A 192 0.19 14.06 -17.32
N GLY A 193 0.12 13.15 -16.35
CA GLY A 193 -0.92 12.12 -16.30
C GLY A 193 -0.80 11.15 -17.48
N ILE A 194 0.39 10.61 -17.75
CA ILE A 194 0.59 9.62 -18.83
C ILE A 194 -0.20 8.32 -18.56
N PHE A 195 -0.59 7.58 -19.60
CA PHE A 195 -1.53 6.45 -19.47
C PHE A 195 -0.94 5.25 -18.72
N TYR A 196 0.37 5.04 -18.82
CA TYR A 196 1.13 4.01 -18.12
C TYR A 196 2.43 4.61 -17.57
N PRO A 197 3.07 4.00 -16.57
CA PRO A 197 4.33 4.49 -16.00
C PRO A 197 5.43 4.76 -17.04
N TRP A 198 5.43 4.02 -18.15
CA TRP A 198 6.41 4.13 -19.24
C TRP A 198 5.95 4.98 -20.44
N GLY A 199 4.72 5.51 -20.44
CA GLY A 199 4.22 6.36 -21.52
C GLY A 199 2.76 6.13 -21.89
N ASN A 200 2.38 6.59 -23.08
CA ASN A 200 0.98 6.56 -23.55
C ASN A 200 0.66 5.40 -24.49
N ILE A 201 1.57 4.45 -24.65
CA ILE A 201 1.40 3.28 -25.50
C ILE A 201 1.55 2.04 -24.61
N TYR A 202 0.53 1.18 -24.64
CA TYR A 202 0.58 -0.09 -23.93
C TYR A 202 1.75 -0.95 -24.43
N ASP A 203 2.56 -1.42 -23.50
CA ASP A 203 3.59 -2.43 -23.74
C ASP A 203 3.42 -3.59 -22.75
N PRO A 204 3.06 -4.80 -23.20
CA PRO A 204 2.90 -5.97 -22.33
C PRO A 204 4.22 -6.46 -21.71
N LEU A 205 5.38 -5.96 -22.14
CA LEU A 205 6.69 -6.32 -21.57
C LEU A 205 7.05 -5.50 -20.33
N GLN A 206 6.33 -4.42 -20.06
CA GLN A 206 6.65 -3.44 -19.01
C GLN A 206 5.85 -3.65 -17.72
N LEU A 207 5.08 -4.74 -17.62
CA LEU A 207 4.29 -5.08 -16.44
C LEU A 207 4.11 -6.60 -16.29
N ASN A 208 3.71 -7.02 -15.09
CA ASN A 208 3.20 -8.36 -14.85
C ASN A 208 1.67 -8.36 -15.00
N SER A 209 1.14 -9.07 -16.00
CA SER A 209 -0.29 -9.20 -16.27
C SER A 209 -0.60 -10.55 -16.92
N ALA A 210 -1.88 -10.90 -17.04
CA ALA A 210 -2.28 -12.16 -17.68
C ALA A 210 -1.99 -12.18 -19.20
N ASP A 211 -1.70 -11.02 -19.81
CA ASP A 211 -1.33 -10.94 -21.23
C ASP A 211 0.01 -11.65 -21.52
N ARG A 212 0.90 -11.72 -20.52
CA ARG A 212 2.24 -12.32 -20.65
C ARG A 212 2.55 -13.40 -19.61
N GLY A 213 1.76 -13.47 -18.54
CA GLY A 213 2.06 -14.28 -17.37
C GLY A 213 3.05 -13.58 -16.42
N PRO A 214 3.52 -14.27 -15.36
CA PRO A 214 3.53 -15.72 -15.22
C PRO A 214 2.27 -16.34 -14.57
N PHE A 215 1.17 -15.59 -14.45
CA PHE A 215 -0.02 -16.01 -13.70
C PHE A 215 0.27 -16.22 -12.21
N ASP A 216 1.21 -15.42 -11.71
CA ASP A 216 1.63 -15.36 -10.32
C ASP A 216 2.28 -13.98 -10.08
N THR A 217 2.48 -13.62 -8.82
CA THR A 217 3.34 -12.50 -8.47
C THR A 217 4.80 -12.80 -8.83
N VAL A 218 5.55 -11.78 -9.20
CA VAL A 218 7.02 -11.82 -9.28
C VAL A 218 7.63 -11.00 -8.13
N PRO A 219 8.95 -11.07 -7.89
CA PRO A 219 9.59 -10.14 -6.98
C PRO A 219 9.26 -8.69 -7.37
N VAL A 220 9.21 -7.78 -6.40
CA VAL A 220 8.96 -6.37 -6.71
C VAL A 220 10.11 -5.75 -7.51
N GLY A 221 9.82 -4.74 -8.33
CA GLY A 221 10.84 -3.97 -9.05
C GLY A 221 11.52 -4.72 -10.19
N GLN A 222 10.80 -5.62 -10.87
CA GLN A 222 11.33 -6.35 -12.05
C GLN A 222 11.12 -5.60 -13.37
N PHE A 223 10.30 -4.56 -13.37
CA PHE A 223 9.99 -3.75 -14.55
C PHE A 223 10.63 -2.36 -14.45
N GLU A 224 10.70 -1.62 -15.55
CA GLU A 224 11.23 -0.25 -15.51
C GLU A 224 10.36 0.65 -14.62
N PRO A 225 10.99 1.52 -13.81
CA PRO A 225 10.24 2.41 -12.95
C PRO A 225 9.57 3.53 -13.75
N GLY A 226 8.47 4.06 -13.20
CA GLY A 226 7.77 5.23 -13.72
C GLY A 226 8.52 6.56 -13.50
N PRO A 227 7.88 7.71 -13.80
CA PRO A 227 8.53 9.01 -13.87
C PRO A 227 9.19 9.49 -12.56
N TYR A 228 8.70 9.01 -11.42
CA TYR A 228 9.25 9.31 -10.10
C TYR A 228 10.00 8.12 -9.46
N GLY A 229 10.37 7.10 -10.23
CA GLY A 229 11.14 5.97 -9.71
C GLY A 229 10.29 4.89 -9.02
N LEU A 230 8.96 4.92 -9.17
CA LEU A 230 8.05 3.90 -8.64
C LEU A 230 8.00 2.68 -9.58
N TYR A 231 8.08 1.50 -9.00
CA TYR A 231 7.90 0.22 -9.67
C TYR A 231 6.46 -0.27 -9.52
N ASP A 232 6.07 -1.16 -10.44
CA ASP A 232 4.85 -1.98 -10.33
C ASP A 232 3.56 -1.15 -10.18
N GLY A 233 3.54 0.08 -10.71
CA GLY A 233 2.36 0.95 -10.72
C GLY A 233 1.32 0.60 -11.80
N ALA A 234 1.61 -0.41 -12.61
CA ALA A 234 0.68 -1.03 -13.55
C ALA A 234 0.95 -2.54 -13.54
N GLY A 235 -0.10 -3.35 -13.39
CA GLY A 235 -0.01 -4.80 -13.20
C GLY A 235 0.49 -5.20 -11.81
N GLN A 236 1.04 -6.40 -11.72
CA GLN A 236 1.57 -7.03 -10.51
C GLN A 236 0.50 -7.30 -9.45
N VAL A 237 0.06 -6.32 -8.66
CA VAL A 237 -1.08 -6.46 -7.74
C VAL A 237 -1.86 -5.16 -7.71
N PHE A 238 -3.17 -5.26 -7.54
CA PHE A 238 -3.98 -4.12 -7.14
C PHE A 238 -3.48 -3.60 -5.80
N GLU A 239 -3.55 -2.30 -5.59
CA GLU A 239 -3.10 -1.69 -4.34
C GLU A 239 -4.21 -0.95 -3.64
N TRP A 240 -4.42 -1.28 -2.36
CA TRP A 240 -5.31 -0.54 -1.48
C TRP A 240 -4.93 0.94 -1.40
N THR A 241 -5.93 1.80 -1.49
CA THR A 241 -5.81 3.25 -1.21
C THR A 241 -6.68 3.64 -0.02
N ALA A 242 -6.43 4.82 0.56
CA ALA A 242 -7.27 5.41 1.59
C ALA A 242 -8.62 5.95 1.05
N THR A 243 -8.79 6.06 -0.27
CA THR A 243 -9.97 6.68 -0.88
C THR A 243 -11.20 5.78 -0.77
N SER A 244 -12.28 6.32 -0.20
CA SER A 244 -13.59 5.66 -0.15
C SER A 244 -14.31 5.81 -1.49
N SER A 245 -14.80 4.70 -2.06
CA SER A 245 -15.74 4.77 -3.20
C SER A 245 -17.19 4.91 -2.73
N GLN A 246 -17.53 4.23 -1.64
CA GLN A 246 -18.80 4.28 -0.93
C GLN A 246 -18.59 3.73 0.49
N ALA A 247 -19.62 3.76 1.33
CA ALA A 247 -19.54 3.23 2.70
C ALA A 247 -19.11 1.76 2.71
N GLY A 248 -18.05 1.42 3.45
CA GLY A 248 -17.49 0.07 3.54
C GLY A 248 -16.66 -0.38 2.34
N TYR A 249 -16.40 0.51 1.37
CA TYR A 249 -15.60 0.21 0.18
C TYR A 249 -14.44 1.20 0.02
N ARG A 250 -13.34 0.68 -0.50
CA ARG A 250 -12.11 1.41 -0.78
C ARG A 250 -11.71 1.22 -2.23
N ILE A 251 -11.05 2.23 -2.77
CA ILE A 251 -10.49 2.15 -4.12
C ILE A 251 -9.21 1.33 -4.09
N VAL A 252 -9.09 0.42 -5.04
CA VAL A 252 -7.83 -0.20 -5.44
C VAL A 252 -7.40 0.27 -6.83
N LYS A 253 -6.08 0.33 -7.05
CA LYS A 253 -5.45 0.88 -8.25
C LYS A 253 -4.42 -0.11 -8.82
N GLY A 254 -4.01 0.07 -10.08
CA GLY A 254 -2.85 -0.61 -10.67
C GLY A 254 -3.13 -1.85 -11.52
N GLY A 255 -4.23 -2.58 -11.29
CA GLY A 255 -4.41 -3.89 -11.94
C GLY A 255 -3.50 -4.95 -11.33
N SER A 256 -3.51 -6.17 -11.85
CA SER A 256 -2.82 -7.31 -11.24
C SER A 256 -2.21 -8.26 -12.27
N TRP A 257 -1.45 -9.24 -11.79
CA TRP A 257 -0.87 -10.32 -12.60
C TRP A 257 -1.92 -11.18 -13.32
N ASP A 258 -3.18 -11.13 -12.92
CA ASP A 258 -4.28 -11.89 -13.52
C ASP A 258 -5.17 -11.07 -14.46
N ASP A 259 -4.91 -9.77 -14.56
CA ASP A 259 -5.69 -8.90 -15.44
C ASP A 259 -5.25 -9.04 -16.89
N ARG A 260 -6.22 -9.28 -17.76
CA ARG A 260 -6.04 -9.47 -19.21
C ARG A 260 -6.63 -8.29 -19.95
N GLY A 261 -5.99 -7.84 -21.03
CA GLY A 261 -6.41 -6.61 -21.70
C GLY A 261 -6.20 -5.46 -20.72
N CYS A 262 -4.96 -5.02 -20.59
CA CYS A 262 -4.52 -4.20 -19.45
C CYS A 262 -5.08 -2.76 -19.39
N GLY A 263 -6.22 -2.44 -20.02
CA GLY A 263 -6.89 -1.16 -19.81
C GLY A 263 -7.21 -0.92 -18.33
N VAL A 264 -7.43 -2.01 -17.57
CA VAL A 264 -7.61 -2.03 -16.12
C VAL A 264 -6.31 -1.73 -15.34
N CYS A 265 -5.14 -1.96 -15.96
CA CYS A 265 -3.83 -1.71 -15.36
C CYS A 265 -3.36 -0.27 -15.54
N ARG A 266 -4.10 0.58 -16.29
CA ARG A 266 -3.79 2.00 -16.35
C ARG A 266 -3.93 2.62 -14.96
N PRO A 267 -3.02 3.51 -14.53
CA PRO A 267 -3.12 4.17 -13.24
C PRO A 267 -4.35 5.07 -13.08
N ALA A 268 -5.08 5.42 -14.15
CA ALA A 268 -6.38 6.11 -14.06
C ALA A 268 -7.54 5.17 -13.67
N ALA A 269 -7.47 3.90 -14.08
CA ALA A 269 -8.49 2.90 -13.78
C ALA A 269 -8.65 2.74 -12.27
N ARG A 270 -9.88 2.45 -11.82
CA ARG A 270 -10.22 2.40 -10.39
C ARG A 270 -11.28 1.35 -10.12
N HIS A 271 -11.12 0.63 -9.02
CA HIS A 271 -12.06 -0.40 -8.61
C HIS A 271 -12.44 -0.21 -7.15
N GLY A 272 -13.74 -0.18 -6.87
CA GLY A 272 -14.24 -0.29 -5.50
C GLY A 272 -14.18 -1.74 -5.03
N ARG A 273 -13.60 -1.97 -3.86
CA ARG A 273 -13.61 -3.28 -3.18
C ARG A 273 -14.03 -3.13 -1.72
N PRO A 274 -14.76 -4.11 -1.14
CA PRO A 274 -15.10 -4.09 0.28
C PRO A 274 -13.84 -4.01 1.14
N GLU A 275 -13.82 -3.14 2.15
CA GLU A 275 -12.61 -2.89 2.95
C GLU A 275 -12.13 -4.10 3.78
N HIS A 276 -12.99 -5.10 3.97
CA HIS A 276 -12.68 -6.35 4.67
C HIS A 276 -12.21 -7.47 3.73
N MET A 277 -12.28 -7.27 2.41
CA MET A 277 -11.88 -8.29 1.43
C MET A 277 -10.38 -8.58 1.54
N GLN A 278 -10.01 -9.86 1.58
CA GLN A 278 -8.65 -10.33 1.41
C GLN A 278 -8.57 -11.06 0.06
N HIS A 279 -7.63 -10.70 -0.80
CA HIS A 279 -7.55 -11.27 -2.15
C HIS A 279 -6.10 -11.51 -2.57
N ILE A 280 -5.87 -12.56 -3.36
CA ILE A 280 -4.55 -12.91 -3.92
C ILE A 280 -4.01 -11.90 -4.95
N LEU A 281 -4.82 -10.92 -5.32
CA LEU A 281 -4.53 -9.91 -6.34
C LEU A 281 -4.37 -8.53 -5.71
N ILE A 282 -4.57 -8.37 -4.40
CA ILE A 282 -4.59 -7.06 -3.76
C ILE A 282 -3.52 -7.04 -2.67
N GLY A 283 -2.54 -6.15 -2.85
CA GLY A 283 -1.56 -5.75 -1.86
C GLY A 283 -1.71 -4.27 -1.53
N PHE A 284 -0.62 -3.63 -1.15
CA PHE A 284 -0.61 -2.19 -0.86
C PHE A 284 0.81 -1.61 -0.83
N ARG A 285 0.89 -0.28 -0.92
CA ARG A 285 2.08 0.50 -0.59
C ARG A 285 1.70 1.66 0.33
N LEU A 286 2.68 2.23 1.03
CA LEU A 286 2.44 3.34 1.95
C LEU A 286 3.12 4.63 1.51
N MET A 287 2.63 5.73 2.05
CA MET A 287 3.20 7.06 1.93
C MET A 287 3.31 7.75 3.29
N TYR A 288 4.09 8.83 3.36
CA TYR A 288 4.09 9.80 4.45
C TYR A 288 4.38 11.20 3.90
N GLU A 289 4.12 12.22 4.73
CA GLU A 289 4.41 13.64 4.47
C GLU A 289 5.53 14.09 5.42
#